data_AF-A0A0F7EGA9-F1
#
_entry.id   AF-A0A0F7EGA9-F1
#
_cell.length_a   1.000
_cell.length_b   1.000
_cell.length_c   1.000
_cell.angle_alpha   90.00
_cell.angle_beta   90.00
_cell.angle_gamma   90.00
#
_symmetry.space_group_name_H-M   'P 1'
#
loop_
_entity.id
_entity.type
_entity.pdbx_description
1 polymer ?
#
loop_
_entity_poly.entity_id
_entity_poly.type
_entity_poly.pdbx_seq_one_letter_code
_entity_poly.pdbx_strand_id
1 'polypeptide(L)'
;MNSPSEKEILHALKQREDLQPRSQFVEECEVAIIKRLAKKKRTHIWYLRTVKISCIGAAVMLVMWLGSPLRYQPLEWSQTEPIVTEPLHNEPLPSIPKPPIEKKGPTIRPTVPVPTPTPIQVPDRVPAPPLVSDRDHKPVPILDSDQVKEKISESVVDKKEVPFVEQHQMTEFEQIAFDYLKPRLGDSINNFESFVGTKGKVTGQVVYYRMVHNTPILDQNINLSISVQTKNVYSTIQGNIMEGIDPHHFPLPKDVLPKTEVEEFLEKEMRLVYLKTEANQYVLGYQPAIYGYIDAKNGEWLDSSYRQLDKSSERTILLTSTEQLSAKSEEEAQSILADLFTVNTQKISMQSSSSYKKSQKYNWVDETGKRGSMEVDWSSGQLLEYFYKPETNHTSTQINKAEAQQKAITLLEHIVPVQIKELNLDISKERTNNSSITFTFYPVYEGAPVISHPYHVTIDMNTGTITNYQGSSFDPELLPKQTNILSIKEATQAYIKTYPFQLAYILPTHNEAPSLVYTSLPVNIDRHTIDAKTGQLLKDTD
;
A
#
# COMPACT_ATOMS: atom_id res chain seq x y z
N MET A 1 53.51 -22.06 -24.49
CA MET A 1 52.88 -21.36 -23.35
C MET A 1 51.49 -20.97 -23.81
N ASN A 2 50.44 -21.43 -23.11
CA ASN A 2 49.07 -21.06 -23.44
C ASN A 2 48.69 -19.83 -22.61
N SER A 3 48.13 -18.81 -23.25
CA SER A 3 47.54 -17.65 -22.57
C SER A 3 46.28 -18.09 -21.82
N PRO A 4 46.02 -17.56 -20.61
CA PRO A 4 44.78 -17.86 -19.88
C PRO A 4 43.55 -17.34 -20.63
N SER A 5 42.43 -18.04 -20.47
CA SER A 5 41.16 -17.65 -21.08
C SER A 5 40.55 -16.43 -20.39
N GLU A 6 39.69 -15.71 -21.13
CA GLU A 6 39.03 -14.49 -20.65
C GLU A 6 38.21 -14.72 -19.37
N LYS A 7 37.61 -15.92 -19.20
CA LYS A 7 36.91 -16.33 -17.98
C LYS A 7 37.85 -16.51 -16.78
N GLU A 8 39.04 -17.08 -16.99
CA GLU A 8 40.04 -17.26 -15.92
C GLU A 8 40.62 -15.91 -15.47
N ILE A 9 40.84 -14.98 -16.42
CA ILE A 9 41.26 -13.61 -16.13
C ILE A 9 40.19 -12.87 -15.32
N LEU A 10 38.91 -12.95 -15.72
CA LEU A 10 37.79 -12.34 -14.99
C LEU A 10 37.58 -12.94 -13.60
N HIS A 11 37.78 -14.25 -13.43
CA HIS A 11 37.71 -14.89 -12.12
C HIS A 11 38.86 -14.45 -11.21
N ALA A 12 40.09 -14.39 -11.73
CA ALA A 12 41.26 -13.92 -10.99
C ALA A 12 41.16 -12.43 -10.58
N LEU A 13 40.51 -11.58 -11.40
CA LEU A 13 40.26 -10.17 -11.07
C LEU A 13 39.17 -9.99 -10.00
N LYS A 14 38.17 -10.88 -9.91
CA LYS A 14 37.10 -10.81 -8.90
C LYS A 14 37.55 -11.19 -7.48
N GLN A 15 38.65 -11.93 -7.34
CA GLN A 15 39.20 -12.34 -6.03
C GLN A 15 40.31 -11.40 -5.50
N ARG A 16 40.41 -10.19 -6.06
CA ARG A 16 41.44 -9.19 -5.75
C ARG A 16 40.81 -7.95 -5.11
N GLU A 17 40.76 -7.90 -3.78
CA GLU A 17 40.28 -6.73 -3.02
C GLU A 17 41.29 -5.55 -3.01
N ASP A 18 42.52 -5.78 -3.50
CA ASP A 18 43.61 -4.79 -3.61
C ASP A 18 43.51 -3.86 -4.84
N LEU A 19 42.59 -4.13 -5.77
CA LEU A 19 42.49 -3.40 -7.04
C LEU A 19 41.55 -2.20 -6.97
N GLN A 20 42.09 -1.04 -6.60
CA GLN A 20 41.45 0.25 -6.87
C GLN A 20 41.31 0.45 -8.40
N PRO A 21 40.13 0.89 -8.90
CA PRO A 21 39.96 1.19 -10.32
C PRO A 21 40.92 2.30 -10.76
N ARG A 22 41.48 2.18 -11.97
CA ARG A 22 42.37 3.21 -12.53
C ARG A 22 41.64 4.56 -12.54
N SER A 23 42.30 5.63 -12.10
CA SER A 23 41.69 6.96 -11.94
C SER A 23 40.93 7.44 -13.19
N GLN A 24 41.48 7.20 -14.38
CA GLN A 24 40.82 7.50 -15.66
C GLN A 24 39.44 6.85 -15.82
N PHE A 25 39.25 5.60 -15.35
CA PHE A 25 37.97 4.90 -15.45
C PHE A 25 36.94 5.49 -14.48
N VAL A 26 37.37 5.95 -13.30
CA VAL A 26 36.51 6.65 -12.33
C VAL A 26 36.08 8.00 -12.91
N GLU A 27 37.02 8.76 -13.46
CA GLU A 27 36.78 10.07 -14.08
C GLU A 27 35.85 9.97 -15.30
N GLU A 28 36.04 8.96 -16.16
CA GLU A 28 35.12 8.66 -17.27
C GLU A 28 33.71 8.30 -16.78
N CYS A 29 33.59 7.52 -15.69
CA CYS A 29 32.30 7.18 -15.08
C CYS A 29 31.60 8.41 -14.49
N GLU A 30 32.32 9.27 -13.77
CA GLU A 30 31.79 10.52 -13.23
C GLU A 30 31.31 11.45 -14.34
N VAL A 31 32.12 11.65 -15.39
CA VAL A 31 31.73 12.42 -16.58
C VAL A 31 30.49 11.83 -17.24
N ALA A 32 30.39 10.50 -17.38
CA ALA A 32 29.21 9.83 -17.95
C ALA A 32 27.96 10.01 -17.08
N ILE A 33 28.08 9.95 -15.75
CA ILE A 33 27.00 10.19 -14.78
C ILE A 33 26.54 11.65 -14.86
N ILE A 34 27.46 12.62 -14.82
CA ILE A 34 27.15 14.06 -14.95
C ILE A 34 26.45 14.33 -16.29
N LYS A 35 26.91 13.73 -17.39
CA LYS A 35 26.30 13.87 -18.73
C LYS A 35 24.89 13.27 -18.78
N ARG A 36 24.64 12.12 -18.12
CA ARG A 36 23.29 11.54 -17.95
C ARG A 36 22.38 12.41 -17.08
N LEU A 37 22.88 12.93 -15.95
CA LEU A 37 22.13 13.82 -15.05
C LEU A 37 21.77 15.15 -15.73
N ALA A 38 22.70 15.73 -16.50
CA ALA A 38 22.44 16.92 -17.32
C ALA A 38 21.40 16.65 -18.41
N LYS A 39 21.44 15.48 -19.07
CA LYS A 39 20.40 15.05 -20.02
C LYS A 39 19.02 14.94 -19.34
N LYS A 40 18.95 14.28 -18.16
CA LYS A 40 17.71 14.09 -17.38
C LYS A 40 17.13 15.43 -16.86
N LYS A 41 17.98 16.37 -16.43
CA LYS A 41 17.55 17.74 -16.08
C LYS A 41 17.04 18.51 -17.31
N ARG A 42 17.70 18.42 -18.47
CA ARG A 42 17.22 19.07 -19.70
C ARG A 42 15.87 18.52 -20.18
N THR A 43 15.65 17.20 -20.13
CA THR A 43 14.35 16.61 -20.49
C THR A 43 13.24 17.00 -19.51
N HIS A 44 13.53 17.08 -18.21
CA HIS A 44 12.56 17.54 -17.20
C HIS A 44 12.21 19.03 -17.34
N ILE A 45 13.19 19.90 -17.65
CA ILE A 45 12.94 21.31 -17.94
C ILE A 45 12.14 21.50 -19.24
N TRP A 46 12.38 20.66 -20.26
CA TRP A 46 11.58 20.66 -21.48
C TRP A 46 10.13 20.23 -21.21
N TYR A 47 9.92 19.16 -20.44
CA TYR A 47 8.58 18.71 -20.00
C TYR A 47 7.83 19.81 -19.24
N LEU A 48 8.48 20.49 -18.30
CA LEU A 48 7.88 21.62 -17.56
C LEU A 48 7.58 22.85 -18.44
N ARG A 49 8.30 23.02 -19.56
CA ARG A 49 8.03 24.08 -20.55
C ARG A 49 6.89 23.72 -21.50
N THR A 50 6.81 22.49 -21.99
CA THR A 50 5.72 22.05 -22.87
C THR A 50 4.38 22.02 -22.15
N VAL A 51 4.33 21.56 -20.90
CA VAL A 51 3.11 21.61 -20.06
C VAL A 51 2.64 23.06 -19.85
N LYS A 52 3.55 24.01 -19.58
CA LYS A 52 3.17 25.43 -19.42
C LYS A 52 2.69 26.09 -20.72
N ILE A 53 3.21 25.70 -21.88
CA ILE A 53 2.74 26.22 -23.18
C ILE A 53 1.38 25.63 -23.55
N SER A 54 1.13 24.35 -23.25
CA SER A 54 -0.15 23.69 -23.51
C SER A 54 -1.33 24.34 -22.75
N CYS A 55 -1.14 24.71 -21.47
CA CYS A 55 -2.19 25.36 -20.69
C CYS A 55 -2.53 26.79 -21.18
N ILE A 56 -1.60 27.49 -21.82
CA ILE A 56 -1.86 28.84 -22.37
C ILE A 56 -2.62 28.73 -23.71
N GLY A 57 -2.28 27.75 -24.55
CA GLY A 57 -2.98 27.51 -25.82
C GLY A 57 -4.47 27.17 -25.63
N ALA A 58 -4.80 26.33 -24.64
CA ALA A 58 -6.19 25.98 -24.33
C ALA A 58 -7.01 27.18 -23.83
N ALA A 59 -6.42 28.07 -23.02
CA ALA A 59 -7.09 29.25 -22.50
C ALA A 59 -7.41 30.28 -23.61
N VAL A 60 -6.51 30.49 -24.57
CA VAL A 60 -6.74 31.42 -25.70
C VAL A 60 -7.81 30.88 -26.66
N MET A 61 -7.81 29.57 -26.94
CA MET A 61 -8.80 28.93 -27.81
C MET A 61 -10.23 29.02 -27.22
N LEU A 62 -10.39 28.88 -25.90
CA LEU A 62 -11.71 29.01 -25.25
C LEU A 62 -12.24 30.45 -25.23
N VAL A 63 -11.38 31.46 -25.11
CA VAL A 63 -11.79 32.87 -25.18
C VAL A 63 -12.16 33.29 -26.61
N MET A 64 -11.49 32.75 -27.64
CA MET A 64 -11.82 33.05 -29.04
C MET A 64 -13.12 32.38 -29.54
N TRP A 65 -13.61 31.31 -28.91
CA TRP A 65 -14.81 30.60 -29.37
C TRP A 65 -16.13 31.07 -28.73
N LEU A 66 -16.06 31.84 -27.63
CA LEU A 66 -17.24 32.35 -26.90
C LEU A 66 -17.46 33.87 -27.07
N GLY A 67 -16.69 34.53 -27.95
CA GLY A 67 -16.52 35.99 -27.95
C GLY A 67 -16.65 36.71 -29.30
N SER A 68 -17.54 36.29 -30.21
CA SER A 68 -17.88 37.10 -31.41
C SER A 68 -19.27 36.76 -32.00
N PRO A 69 -20.19 37.73 -32.12
CA PRO A 69 -21.42 37.57 -32.90
C PRO A 69 -21.17 37.81 -34.41
N LEU A 70 -21.93 37.13 -35.26
CA LEU A 70 -21.84 37.23 -36.73
C LEU A 70 -22.05 38.66 -37.25
N ARG A 71 -21.13 39.17 -38.09
CA ARG A 71 -21.44 39.97 -39.30
C ARG A 71 -20.40 39.76 -40.41
N TYR A 72 -20.87 39.58 -41.64
CA TYR A 72 -20.09 39.60 -42.88
C TYR A 72 -19.84 41.06 -43.34
N GLN A 73 -18.66 41.36 -43.89
CA GLN A 73 -18.46 41.79 -45.30
C GLN A 73 -16.96 42.04 -45.62
N PRO A 74 -16.56 42.15 -46.92
CA PRO A 74 -15.23 41.75 -47.37
C PRO A 74 -14.17 42.86 -47.47
N LEU A 75 -12.95 42.40 -47.73
CA LEU A 75 -11.71 43.14 -47.96
C LEU A 75 -11.72 43.94 -49.28
N GLU A 76 -11.36 45.23 -49.21
CA GLU A 76 -10.89 46.01 -50.37
C GLU A 76 -9.45 46.50 -50.16
N TRP A 77 -8.70 46.64 -51.25
CA TRP A 77 -7.27 46.96 -51.29
C TRP A 77 -7.03 48.39 -51.79
N SER A 78 -6.08 49.11 -51.20
CA SER A 78 -5.23 50.03 -51.97
C SER A 78 -3.90 50.34 -51.27
N GLN A 79 -2.85 50.41 -52.09
CA GLN A 79 -1.53 50.99 -51.78
C GLN A 79 -1.66 52.54 -51.86
N THR A 80 -0.75 53.43 -51.44
CA THR A 80 0.73 53.42 -51.32
C THR A 80 1.23 54.39 -50.23
N GLU A 81 2.51 54.23 -49.85
CA GLU A 81 3.41 55.16 -49.11
C GLU A 81 3.57 56.56 -49.77
N PRO A 82 4.35 57.55 -49.23
CA PRO A 82 5.28 57.53 -48.08
C PRO A 82 5.21 58.74 -47.10
N ILE A 83 6.05 58.74 -46.05
CA ILE A 83 6.77 59.95 -45.55
C ILE A 83 8.01 59.55 -44.72
N VAL A 84 9.03 60.41 -44.85
CA VAL A 84 10.47 60.27 -44.60
C VAL A 84 10.91 60.98 -43.29
N THR A 85 11.93 60.44 -42.57
CA THR A 85 12.82 61.09 -41.55
C THR A 85 12.24 61.72 -40.25
N GLU A 86 12.91 61.84 -39.07
CA GLU A 86 14.11 61.22 -38.44
C GLU A 86 14.10 61.53 -36.87
N PRO A 87 15.17 61.75 -36.05
CA PRO A 87 15.51 60.89 -34.89
C PRO A 87 15.41 61.45 -33.44
N LEU A 88 15.98 60.67 -32.50
CA LEU A 88 16.02 60.73 -31.01
C LEU A 88 16.58 62.00 -30.32
N HIS A 89 15.98 62.37 -29.18
CA HIS A 89 16.61 62.85 -27.90
C HIS A 89 15.53 63.01 -26.78
N ASN A 90 15.77 63.03 -25.45
CA ASN A 90 16.97 62.85 -24.61
C ASN A 90 16.65 62.36 -23.15
N GLU A 91 17.66 62.28 -22.27
CA GLU A 91 17.72 61.91 -20.82
C GLU A 91 17.44 63.07 -19.81
N PRO A 92 17.59 62.95 -18.45
CA PRO A 92 17.34 61.84 -17.46
C PRO A 92 16.72 62.34 -16.09
N LEU A 93 16.64 61.47 -15.04
CA LEU A 93 16.76 61.68 -13.56
C LEU A 93 15.93 60.63 -12.75
N PRO A 94 16.13 60.39 -11.42
CA PRO A 94 17.35 60.33 -10.59
C PRO A 94 17.50 58.98 -9.80
N SER A 95 18.48 58.87 -8.88
CA SER A 95 18.82 57.65 -8.09
C SER A 95 18.78 57.86 -6.57
N ILE A 96 18.84 56.78 -5.76
CA ILE A 96 19.23 56.62 -4.30
C ILE A 96 18.42 55.46 -3.63
N PRO A 97 18.97 54.57 -2.75
CA PRO A 97 20.29 53.89 -2.71
C PRO A 97 20.15 52.35 -2.46
N LYS A 98 21.26 51.61 -2.30
CA LYS A 98 21.27 50.20 -1.79
C LYS A 98 21.83 50.12 -0.36
N PRO A 99 21.32 49.22 0.51
CA PRO A 99 21.92 48.94 1.82
C PRO A 99 23.26 48.16 1.71
N PRO A 100 24.09 48.14 2.76
CA PRO A 100 25.52 47.82 2.63
C PRO A 100 25.85 46.32 2.55
N ILE A 101 26.92 46.00 1.83
CA ILE A 101 27.54 44.66 1.83
C ILE A 101 28.57 44.61 2.96
N GLU A 102 28.26 43.87 4.02
CA GLU A 102 29.18 43.64 5.13
C GLU A 102 30.22 42.56 4.76
N LYS A 103 31.49 42.95 4.60
CA LYS A 103 32.61 42.01 4.37
C LYS A 103 33.00 41.33 5.67
N LYS A 104 32.48 40.13 5.93
CA LYS A 104 33.06 39.22 6.94
C LYS A 104 34.15 38.36 6.31
N GLY A 105 35.29 38.27 6.99
CA GLY A 105 36.49 37.53 6.55
C GLY A 105 36.29 36.00 6.57
N PRO A 106 37.34 35.23 6.24
CA PRO A 106 37.25 33.78 6.12
C PRO A 106 36.88 33.16 7.48
N THR A 107 35.65 32.68 7.58
CA THR A 107 35.19 31.97 8.78
C THR A 107 35.71 30.54 8.72
N ILE A 108 36.59 30.24 9.67
CA ILE A 108 37.22 28.94 9.90
C ILE A 108 36.14 27.88 10.08
N ARG A 109 36.22 26.75 9.38
CA ARG A 109 35.38 25.57 9.67
C ARG A 109 35.70 25.11 11.11
N PRO A 110 34.69 24.89 11.97
CA PRO A 110 34.91 24.10 13.18
C PRO A 110 35.32 22.69 12.76
N THR A 111 36.56 22.32 13.01
CA THR A 111 37.00 20.93 12.95
C THR A 111 36.26 20.18 14.07
N VAL A 112 35.30 19.34 13.70
CA VAL A 112 34.73 18.37 14.64
C VAL A 112 35.85 17.41 15.02
N PRO A 113 36.21 17.26 16.30
CA PRO A 113 37.21 16.28 16.71
C PRO A 113 36.67 14.87 16.42
N VAL A 114 37.41 14.09 15.65
CA VAL A 114 37.20 12.64 15.59
C VAL A 114 37.52 12.08 16.98
N PRO A 115 36.60 11.37 17.65
CA PRO A 115 36.92 10.72 18.91
C PRO A 115 37.94 9.60 18.64
N THR A 116 39.14 9.75 19.20
CA THR A 116 40.14 8.67 19.25
C THR A 116 39.51 7.46 19.96
N PRO A 117 39.60 6.24 19.41
CA PRO A 117 39.11 5.06 20.10
C PRO A 117 39.93 4.82 21.37
N THR A 118 39.30 4.93 22.53
CA THR A 118 39.86 4.46 23.79
C THR A 118 39.99 2.93 23.73
N PRO A 119 41.10 2.32 24.18
CA PRO A 119 41.25 0.87 24.11
C PRO A 119 40.15 0.15 24.89
N ILE A 120 39.43 -0.77 24.24
CA ILE A 120 38.56 -1.71 24.94
C ILE A 120 39.47 -2.64 25.75
N GLN A 121 39.36 -2.58 27.07
CA GLN A 121 40.01 -3.54 27.96
C GLN A 121 39.39 -4.93 27.71
N VAL A 122 40.24 -5.89 27.37
CA VAL A 122 39.88 -7.30 27.31
C VAL A 122 39.74 -7.81 28.75
N PRO A 123 38.58 -8.35 29.18
CA PRO A 123 38.47 -9.03 30.46
C PRO A 123 39.28 -10.33 30.43
N ASP A 124 39.93 -10.65 31.55
CA ASP A 124 40.92 -11.72 31.64
C ASP A 124 40.43 -13.13 31.22
N ARG A 125 41.36 -13.91 30.67
CA ARG A 125 41.22 -15.34 30.48
C ARG A 125 40.97 -16.04 31.83
N VAL A 126 39.85 -16.74 31.94
CA VAL A 126 39.65 -17.81 32.93
C VAL A 126 39.82 -19.17 32.21
N PRO A 127 40.45 -20.19 32.82
CA PRO A 127 41.06 -21.29 32.06
C PRO A 127 40.07 -22.34 31.53
N ALA A 128 40.45 -23.01 30.45
CA ALA A 128 39.76 -24.21 29.98
C ALA A 128 39.96 -25.39 30.97
N PRO A 129 38.93 -26.20 31.27
CA PRO A 129 39.10 -27.47 31.96
C PRO A 129 39.80 -28.51 31.06
N PRO A 130 40.52 -29.49 31.64
CA PRO A 130 41.52 -30.27 30.92
C PRO A 130 40.95 -31.43 30.08
N LEU A 131 41.65 -31.74 28.98
CA LEU A 131 41.60 -33.04 28.32
C LEU A 131 42.17 -34.13 29.24
N VAL A 132 41.45 -35.24 29.38
CA VAL A 132 41.91 -36.46 30.07
C VAL A 132 41.63 -37.66 29.17
N SER A 133 42.70 -38.28 28.66
CA SER A 133 42.75 -39.70 28.32
C SER A 133 43.05 -40.49 29.63
N ASP A 134 42.86 -41.80 29.75
CA ASP A 134 42.95 -42.86 28.75
C ASP A 134 42.29 -44.16 29.29
N ARG A 135 42.00 -45.12 28.40
CA ARG A 135 41.77 -46.58 28.65
C ARG A 135 40.58 -47.06 29.51
N ASP A 136 39.78 -47.94 28.90
CA ASP A 136 39.87 -49.38 29.21
C ASP A 136 39.64 -50.25 27.96
N HIS A 137 40.23 -51.45 27.92
CA HIS A 137 40.03 -52.48 26.85
C HIS A 137 38.98 -53.51 27.35
N LYS A 138 38.26 -54.36 26.59
CA LYS A 138 38.54 -55.26 25.43
C LYS A 138 37.22 -56.10 25.20
N PRO A 139 37.11 -57.08 24.27
CA PRO A 139 37.43 -57.20 22.84
C PRO A 139 36.19 -57.33 21.91
N VAL A 140 36.49 -57.32 20.60
CA VAL A 140 35.65 -57.63 19.42
C VAL A 140 35.10 -59.09 19.40
N PRO A 141 34.12 -59.42 18.54
CA PRO A 141 34.49 -60.07 17.27
C PRO A 141 33.87 -59.46 16.00
N ILE A 142 34.67 -59.42 14.94
CA ILE A 142 34.26 -59.22 13.54
C ILE A 142 34.13 -60.62 12.92
N LEU A 143 33.12 -60.80 12.06
CA LEU A 143 33.03 -61.87 11.06
C LEU A 143 32.25 -61.24 9.88
N ASP A 144 32.97 -60.69 8.90
CA ASP A 144 33.43 -61.35 7.67
C ASP A 144 32.51 -61.01 6.50
N SER A 145 33.06 -60.28 5.53
CA SER A 145 32.52 -60.21 4.17
C SER A 145 33.11 -61.33 3.34
N ASP A 146 32.27 -62.18 2.75
CA ASP A 146 32.21 -62.28 1.27
C ASP A 146 31.20 -63.31 0.76
N GLN A 147 30.74 -63.06 -0.47
CA GLN A 147 29.96 -63.93 -1.36
C GLN A 147 28.52 -64.32 -0.94
N VAL A 148 27.53 -63.77 -1.64
CA VAL A 148 26.78 -64.53 -2.68
C VAL A 148 26.38 -63.56 -3.81
N LYS A 149 26.81 -63.86 -5.05
CA LYS A 149 26.11 -63.41 -6.26
C LYS A 149 25.04 -64.44 -6.60
N GLU A 150 23.76 -64.08 -6.62
CA GLU A 150 22.85 -64.46 -7.72
C GLU A 150 21.46 -63.80 -7.63
N LYS A 151 20.87 -63.59 -8.82
CA LYS A 151 19.43 -63.46 -9.13
C LYS A 151 18.51 -62.71 -8.15
N ILE A 152 18.10 -61.52 -8.57
CA ILE A 152 16.69 -61.11 -8.43
C ILE A 152 16.10 -61.01 -9.84
N SER A 153 15.01 -61.72 -10.04
CA SER A 153 14.28 -61.86 -11.30
C SER A 153 13.48 -60.61 -11.66
N GLU A 154 13.36 -60.33 -12.96
CA GLU A 154 12.31 -59.46 -13.49
C GLU A 154 10.93 -59.98 -13.07
N SER A 155 10.14 -59.15 -12.41
CA SER A 155 8.69 -59.32 -12.30
C SER A 155 8.03 -58.01 -12.71
N VAL A 156 7.33 -58.06 -13.85
CA VAL A 156 6.54 -56.94 -14.37
C VAL A 156 5.41 -56.63 -13.40
N VAL A 157 5.28 -55.37 -12.99
CA VAL A 157 4.08 -54.83 -12.34
C VAL A 157 3.69 -53.54 -13.06
N ASP A 158 2.38 -53.38 -13.24
CA ASP A 158 1.78 -52.51 -14.26
C ASP A 158 2.24 -51.06 -14.29
N LYS A 159 2.42 -50.59 -15.51
CA LYS A 159 2.52 -49.18 -15.89
C LYS A 159 1.14 -48.53 -15.75
N LYS A 160 0.70 -48.25 -14.51
CA LYS A 160 -0.48 -47.40 -14.29
C LYS A 160 -0.23 -46.03 -14.91
N GLU A 161 -1.13 -45.63 -15.78
CA GLU A 161 -1.09 -44.33 -16.45
C GLU A 161 -1.11 -43.21 -15.40
N VAL A 162 -0.14 -42.30 -15.50
CA VAL A 162 -0.18 -41.02 -14.79
C VAL A 162 -1.37 -40.25 -15.34
N PRO A 163 -2.19 -39.59 -14.50
CA PRO A 163 -3.36 -38.86 -14.99
C PRO A 163 -2.95 -37.82 -16.04
N PHE A 164 -3.74 -37.77 -17.11
CA PHE A 164 -3.68 -36.80 -18.18
C PHE A 164 -3.52 -35.37 -17.64
N VAL A 165 -2.35 -34.77 -17.87
CA VAL A 165 -2.16 -33.33 -17.67
C VAL A 165 -2.98 -32.62 -18.74
N GLU A 166 -4.07 -31.96 -18.35
CA GLU A 166 -4.78 -31.06 -19.26
C GLU A 166 -3.79 -30.01 -19.77
N GLN A 167 -3.57 -29.99 -21.09
CA GLN A 167 -2.79 -28.93 -21.73
C GLN A 167 -3.59 -27.63 -21.65
N HIS A 168 -3.32 -26.84 -20.61
CA HIS A 168 -3.92 -25.52 -20.44
C HIS A 168 -3.55 -24.65 -21.64
N GLN A 169 -4.55 -24.32 -22.47
CA GLN A 169 -4.35 -23.39 -23.58
C GLN A 169 -4.20 -21.98 -22.99
N MET A 170 -3.06 -21.34 -23.24
CA MET A 170 -2.80 -19.96 -22.80
C MET A 170 -3.93 -19.03 -23.25
N THR A 171 -4.39 -18.18 -22.34
CA THR A 171 -5.30 -17.08 -22.68
C THR A 171 -4.60 -16.05 -23.57
N GLU A 172 -5.36 -15.19 -24.26
CA GLU A 172 -4.79 -14.11 -25.08
C GLU A 172 -3.84 -13.20 -24.28
N PHE A 173 -4.17 -12.94 -23.01
CA PHE A 173 -3.31 -12.19 -22.09
C PHE A 173 -1.97 -12.90 -21.82
N GLU A 174 -2.00 -14.21 -21.56
CA GLU A 174 -0.79 -15.00 -21.32
C GLU A 174 0.07 -15.15 -22.57
N GLN A 175 -0.54 -15.29 -23.76
CA GLN A 175 0.21 -15.31 -25.01
C GLN A 175 0.94 -13.98 -25.26
N ILE A 176 0.25 -12.84 -25.09
CA ILE A 176 0.86 -11.50 -25.22
C ILE A 176 1.97 -11.31 -24.17
N ALA A 177 1.76 -11.81 -22.95
CA ALA A 177 2.74 -11.77 -21.88
C ALA A 177 4.00 -12.61 -22.18
N PHE A 178 3.81 -13.83 -22.67
CA PHE A 178 4.88 -14.74 -23.06
C PHE A 178 5.68 -14.17 -24.22
N ASP A 179 5.02 -13.67 -25.27
CA ASP A 179 5.66 -13.04 -26.43
C ASP A 179 6.46 -11.78 -26.03
N TYR A 180 6.00 -11.06 -25.00
CA TYR A 180 6.71 -9.92 -24.42
C TYR A 180 7.94 -10.36 -23.60
N LEU A 181 7.83 -11.41 -22.78
CA LEU A 181 8.90 -11.85 -21.87
C LEU A 181 9.95 -12.75 -22.52
N LYS A 182 9.59 -13.65 -23.45
CA LYS A 182 10.51 -14.60 -24.08
C LYS A 182 11.77 -13.96 -24.69
N PRO A 183 11.70 -12.86 -25.47
CA PRO A 183 12.91 -12.21 -26.00
C PRO A 183 13.73 -11.44 -24.95
N ARG A 184 13.19 -11.21 -23.74
CA ARG A 184 13.85 -10.50 -22.64
C ARG A 184 14.54 -11.45 -21.65
N LEU A 185 13.92 -12.60 -21.39
CA LEU A 185 14.39 -13.60 -20.43
C LEU A 185 15.07 -14.81 -21.08
N GLY A 186 14.92 -15.01 -22.39
CA GLY A 186 15.45 -16.18 -23.09
C GLY A 186 14.83 -17.46 -22.54
N ASP A 187 15.64 -18.44 -22.16
CA ASP A 187 15.17 -19.69 -21.57
C ASP A 187 14.94 -19.61 -20.06
N SER A 188 15.39 -18.54 -19.40
CA SER A 188 15.11 -18.30 -17.98
C SER A 188 13.62 -18.13 -17.68
N ILE A 189 12.79 -17.82 -18.69
CA ILE A 189 11.32 -17.78 -18.56
C ILE A 189 10.74 -19.13 -18.11
N ASN A 190 11.42 -20.25 -18.41
CA ASN A 190 10.98 -21.58 -18.01
C ASN A 190 11.08 -21.82 -16.49
N ASN A 191 11.73 -20.91 -15.75
CA ASN A 191 11.77 -20.90 -14.28
C ASN A 191 10.61 -20.09 -13.67
N PHE A 192 9.63 -19.68 -14.47
CA PHE A 192 8.48 -18.88 -14.04
C PHE A 192 7.17 -19.51 -14.50
N GLU A 193 6.11 -19.34 -13.70
CA GLU A 193 4.75 -19.73 -14.03
C GLU A 193 3.83 -18.50 -14.03
N SER A 194 2.90 -18.44 -14.98
CA SER A 194 1.99 -17.30 -15.18
C SER A 194 0.67 -17.50 -14.46
N PHE A 195 0.22 -16.45 -13.76
CA PHE A 195 -1.07 -16.39 -13.09
C PHE A 195 -1.80 -15.14 -13.58
N VAL A 196 -3.02 -15.32 -14.11
CA VAL A 196 -3.82 -14.18 -14.60
C VAL A 196 -4.64 -13.60 -13.47
N GLY A 197 -4.41 -12.32 -13.18
CA GLY A 197 -5.14 -11.55 -12.16
C GLY A 197 -6.41 -10.92 -12.71
N THR A 198 -6.67 -9.68 -12.31
CA THR A 198 -7.87 -8.94 -12.69
C THR A 198 -8.03 -8.86 -14.21
N LYS A 199 -9.20 -9.30 -14.71
CA LYS A 199 -9.57 -9.33 -16.13
C LYS A 199 -10.66 -8.30 -16.43
N GLY A 200 -10.24 -7.10 -16.84
CA GLY A 200 -11.11 -6.17 -17.53
C GLY A 200 -11.41 -6.62 -18.97
N LYS A 201 -12.37 -5.99 -19.64
CA LYS A 201 -12.72 -6.31 -21.04
C LYS A 201 -11.64 -5.91 -22.06
N VAL A 202 -10.71 -5.03 -21.68
CA VAL A 202 -9.74 -4.37 -22.57
C VAL A 202 -8.33 -4.37 -21.98
N THR A 203 -8.25 -4.35 -20.65
CA THR A 203 -7.03 -4.40 -19.86
C THR A 203 -7.06 -5.59 -18.92
N GLY A 204 -5.92 -6.21 -18.67
CA GLY A 204 -5.80 -7.33 -17.73
C GLY A 204 -4.39 -7.44 -17.17
N GLN A 205 -4.28 -8.13 -16.04
CA GLN A 205 -3.03 -8.35 -15.34
C GLN A 205 -2.56 -9.80 -15.48
N VAL A 206 -1.28 -10.01 -15.79
CA VAL A 206 -0.61 -11.32 -15.74
C VAL A 206 0.62 -11.19 -14.87
N VAL A 207 0.79 -12.09 -13.89
CA VAL A 207 1.95 -12.10 -13.00
C VAL A 207 2.72 -13.39 -13.22
N TYR A 208 4.00 -13.27 -13.53
CA TYR A 208 4.93 -14.40 -13.61
C TYR A 208 5.68 -14.51 -12.28
N TYR A 209 5.40 -15.56 -11.50
CA TYR A 209 6.15 -15.85 -10.28
C TYR A 209 7.31 -16.78 -10.60
N ARG A 210 8.45 -16.57 -9.95
CA ARG A 210 9.59 -17.48 -10.05
C ARG A 210 9.34 -18.75 -9.25
N MET A 211 9.68 -19.91 -9.82
CA MET A 211 9.36 -21.22 -9.26
C MET A 211 10.58 -21.89 -8.61
N VAL A 212 10.37 -22.49 -7.44
CA VAL A 212 11.29 -23.42 -6.77
C VAL A 212 10.47 -24.61 -6.25
N HIS A 213 10.93 -25.85 -6.43
CA HIS A 213 10.16 -27.04 -6.05
C HIS A 213 8.70 -27.05 -6.59
N ASN A 214 8.48 -26.50 -7.81
CA ASN A 214 7.16 -26.27 -8.40
C ASN A 214 6.21 -25.44 -7.51
N THR A 215 6.77 -24.54 -6.70
CA THR A 215 6.07 -23.62 -5.80
C THR A 215 6.54 -22.18 -6.09
N PRO A 216 5.62 -21.20 -6.25
CA PRO A 216 5.97 -19.82 -6.59
C PRO A 216 6.57 -19.04 -5.41
N ILE A 217 7.51 -18.14 -5.69
CA ILE A 217 8.06 -17.19 -4.71
C ILE A 217 7.37 -15.84 -4.89
N LEU A 218 6.60 -15.41 -3.89
CA LEU A 218 5.78 -14.20 -3.98
C LEU A 218 6.62 -12.94 -4.20
N ASP A 219 7.75 -12.83 -3.50
CA ASP A 219 8.65 -11.68 -3.54
C ASP A 219 9.53 -11.62 -4.80
N GLN A 220 9.49 -12.63 -5.68
CA GLN A 220 10.24 -12.65 -6.94
C GLN A 220 9.28 -12.86 -8.12
N ASN A 221 8.70 -11.75 -8.59
CA ASN A 221 7.68 -11.78 -9.64
C ASN A 221 7.87 -10.69 -10.70
N ILE A 222 7.25 -10.90 -11.86
CA ILE A 222 7.12 -9.92 -12.95
C ILE A 222 5.63 -9.67 -13.17
N ASN A 223 5.17 -8.47 -12.84
CA ASN A 223 3.77 -8.09 -12.96
C ASN A 223 3.57 -7.31 -14.27
N LEU A 224 2.62 -7.74 -15.09
CA LEU A 224 2.37 -7.22 -16.43
C LEU A 224 0.94 -6.67 -16.52
N SER A 225 0.82 -5.38 -16.82
CA SER A 225 -0.46 -4.76 -17.19
C SER A 225 -0.55 -4.72 -18.72
N ILE A 226 -1.55 -5.39 -19.28
CA ILE A 226 -1.68 -5.66 -20.71
C ILE A 226 -2.97 -5.03 -21.24
N SER A 227 -2.89 -4.31 -22.35
CA SER A 227 -4.07 -3.85 -23.12
C SER A 227 -4.19 -4.67 -24.40
N VAL A 228 -5.24 -5.51 -24.53
CA VAL A 228 -5.40 -6.37 -25.72
C VAL A 228 -5.65 -5.56 -27.00
N GLN A 229 -6.40 -4.47 -26.92
CA GLN A 229 -6.71 -3.61 -28.08
C GLN A 229 -5.47 -2.92 -28.67
N THR A 230 -4.53 -2.48 -27.81
CA THR A 230 -3.33 -1.76 -28.26
C THR A 230 -2.09 -2.63 -28.31
N LYS A 231 -2.17 -3.85 -27.74
CA LYS A 231 -1.04 -4.75 -27.43
C LYS A 231 0.08 -4.08 -26.62
N ASN A 232 -0.22 -2.98 -25.94
CA ASN A 232 0.70 -2.34 -25.02
C ASN A 232 0.85 -3.19 -23.75
N VAL A 233 2.09 -3.41 -23.34
CA VAL A 233 2.45 -4.10 -22.10
C VAL A 233 3.31 -3.18 -21.25
N TYR A 234 2.82 -2.88 -20.04
CA TYR A 234 3.60 -2.28 -18.97
C TYR A 234 4.07 -3.39 -18.02
N SER A 235 5.29 -3.28 -17.50
CA SER A 235 5.89 -4.31 -16.65
C SER A 235 6.57 -3.70 -15.43
N THR A 236 6.26 -4.24 -14.24
CA THR A 236 7.04 -4.05 -13.01
C THR A 236 7.70 -5.37 -12.61
N ILE A 237 8.81 -5.27 -11.88
CA ILE A 237 9.56 -6.42 -11.37
C ILE A 237 9.69 -6.24 -9.86
N GLN A 238 9.37 -7.29 -9.10
CA GLN A 238 9.57 -7.38 -7.67
C GLN A 238 10.69 -8.40 -7.38
N GLY A 239 11.60 -8.04 -6.46
CA GLY A 239 12.71 -8.89 -6.05
C GLY A 239 13.83 -9.08 -7.08
N ASN A 240 14.83 -9.89 -6.73
CA ASN A 240 15.99 -10.15 -7.58
C ASN A 240 15.77 -11.37 -8.49
N ILE A 241 14.98 -11.18 -9.55
CA ILE A 241 14.64 -12.24 -10.51
C ILE A 241 15.83 -12.76 -11.36
N MET A 242 16.98 -12.06 -11.35
CA MET A 242 18.13 -12.38 -12.21
C MET A 242 19.22 -13.19 -11.49
N GLU A 243 19.20 -13.23 -10.16
CA GLU A 243 20.18 -13.95 -9.35
C GLU A 243 19.93 -15.46 -9.34
N GLY A 244 20.98 -16.27 -9.23
CA GLY A 244 20.83 -17.71 -9.08
C GLY A 244 20.16 -18.06 -7.76
N ILE A 245 19.18 -18.97 -7.79
CA ILE A 245 18.62 -19.55 -6.57
C ILE A 245 19.31 -20.89 -6.32
N ASP A 246 19.68 -21.13 -5.06
CA ASP A 246 19.93 -22.48 -4.55
C ASP A 246 18.62 -23.05 -3.97
N PRO A 247 18.02 -24.09 -4.57
CA PRO A 247 16.81 -24.71 -4.05
C PRO A 247 16.95 -25.28 -2.63
N HIS A 248 18.17 -25.65 -2.20
CA HIS A 248 18.39 -26.25 -0.88
C HIS A 248 18.11 -25.29 0.29
N HIS A 249 18.08 -23.97 0.04
CA HIS A 249 17.66 -22.99 1.03
C HIS A 249 16.13 -22.93 1.23
N PHE A 250 15.33 -23.53 0.33
CA PHE A 250 13.88 -23.50 0.40
C PHE A 250 13.35 -24.79 1.06
N PRO A 251 12.45 -24.71 2.05
CA PRO A 251 11.86 -25.90 2.64
C PRO A 251 11.01 -26.64 1.61
N LEU A 252 11.13 -27.97 1.56
CA LEU A 252 10.31 -28.77 0.63
C LEU A 252 8.81 -28.61 0.96
N PRO A 253 7.92 -28.60 -0.05
CA PRO A 253 6.46 -28.61 0.15
C PRO A 253 5.99 -29.99 0.61
N LYS A 254 6.33 -30.32 1.85
CA LYS A 254 6.02 -31.56 2.58
C LYS A 254 5.62 -31.21 4.00
N ASP A 255 4.90 -32.11 4.65
CA ASP A 255 4.45 -31.95 6.03
C ASP A 255 3.68 -30.63 6.26
N VAL A 256 2.90 -30.25 5.22
CA VAL A 256 1.99 -29.10 5.24
C VAL A 256 0.59 -29.52 5.69
N LEU A 257 -0.15 -28.57 6.24
CA LEU A 257 -1.57 -28.72 6.55
C LEU A 257 -2.37 -29.17 5.30
N PRO A 258 -3.32 -30.09 5.43
CA PRO A 258 -4.19 -30.44 4.32
C PRO A 258 -5.10 -29.26 3.96
N LYS A 259 -5.45 -29.14 2.67
CA LYS A 259 -6.29 -28.03 2.18
C LYS A 259 -7.59 -27.88 2.96
N THR A 260 -8.21 -28.97 3.41
CA THR A 260 -9.44 -28.97 4.21
C THR A 260 -9.29 -28.19 5.52
N GLU A 261 -8.13 -28.23 6.19
CA GLU A 261 -7.89 -27.45 7.40
C GLU A 261 -7.76 -25.95 7.07
N VAL A 262 -7.12 -25.61 5.94
CA VAL A 262 -7.05 -24.23 5.42
C VAL A 262 -8.45 -23.67 5.12
N GLU A 263 -9.33 -24.49 4.53
CA GLU A 263 -10.74 -24.13 4.28
C GLU A 263 -11.51 -23.91 5.60
N GLU A 264 -11.29 -24.74 6.63
CA GLU A 264 -11.87 -24.54 7.95
C GLU A 264 -11.35 -23.29 8.66
N PHE A 265 -10.07 -22.93 8.50
CA PHE A 265 -9.53 -21.66 9.01
C PHE A 265 -10.20 -20.46 8.33
N LEU A 266 -10.38 -20.53 7.01
CA LEU A 266 -11.09 -19.48 6.26
C LEU A 266 -12.56 -19.38 6.69
N GLU A 267 -13.26 -20.50 6.90
CA GLU A 267 -14.65 -20.50 7.38
C GLU A 267 -14.79 -19.83 8.76
N LYS A 268 -13.81 -20.03 9.65
CA LYS A 268 -13.77 -19.40 10.98
C LYS A 268 -13.53 -17.88 10.91
N GLU A 269 -12.82 -17.40 9.90
CA GLU A 269 -12.52 -15.97 9.70
C GLU A 269 -13.47 -15.26 8.73
N MET A 270 -14.36 -15.97 8.04
CA MET A 270 -15.37 -15.34 7.18
C MET A 270 -16.43 -14.59 7.99
N ARG A 271 -16.68 -13.33 7.62
CA ARG A 271 -17.54 -12.39 8.32
C ARG A 271 -18.57 -11.76 7.40
N LEU A 272 -19.80 -11.66 7.91
CA LEU A 272 -20.87 -10.88 7.29
C LEU A 272 -20.62 -9.38 7.51
N VAL A 273 -20.69 -8.59 6.45
CA VAL A 273 -20.47 -7.13 6.47
C VAL A 273 -21.45 -6.39 5.57
N TYR A 274 -21.76 -5.15 5.94
CA TYR A 274 -22.44 -4.21 5.06
C TYR A 274 -21.43 -3.31 4.36
N LEU A 275 -21.54 -3.21 3.04
CA LEU A 275 -20.76 -2.27 2.24
C LEU A 275 -21.65 -1.50 1.26
N LYS A 276 -21.12 -0.38 0.79
CA LYS A 276 -21.74 0.47 -0.23
C LYS A 276 -21.01 0.27 -1.56
N THR A 277 -21.77 -0.10 -2.58
CA THR A 277 -21.26 -0.24 -3.95
C THR A 277 -21.13 1.12 -4.65
N GLU A 278 -20.40 1.19 -5.76
CA GLU A 278 -20.35 2.39 -6.62
C GLU A 278 -21.70 2.87 -7.13
N ALA A 279 -22.66 1.94 -7.31
CA ALA A 279 -24.05 2.27 -7.62
C ALA A 279 -24.75 3.04 -6.46
N ASN A 280 -24.02 3.34 -5.39
CA ASN A 280 -24.47 4.01 -4.16
C ASN A 280 -25.57 3.19 -3.45
N GLN A 281 -25.55 1.87 -3.64
CA GLN A 281 -26.47 0.90 -3.03
C GLN A 281 -25.76 0.09 -1.94
N TYR A 282 -26.43 -0.13 -0.81
CA TYR A 282 -25.93 -1.01 0.24
C TYR A 282 -26.18 -2.47 -0.13
N VAL A 283 -25.14 -3.28 0.03
CA VAL A 283 -25.18 -4.72 -0.12
C VAL A 283 -24.64 -5.38 1.13
N LEU A 284 -25.08 -6.62 1.33
CA LEU A 284 -24.67 -7.47 2.43
C LEU A 284 -23.80 -8.57 1.83
N GLY A 285 -22.60 -8.77 2.37
CA GLY A 285 -21.63 -9.69 1.80
C GLY A 285 -20.75 -10.36 2.84
N TYR A 286 -20.06 -11.42 2.43
CA TYR A 286 -19.07 -12.13 3.22
C TYR A 286 -17.65 -11.81 2.73
N GLN A 287 -16.78 -11.43 3.66
CA GLN A 287 -15.35 -11.24 3.42
C GLN A 287 -14.53 -11.93 4.53
N PRO A 288 -13.28 -12.35 4.28
CA PRO A 288 -12.35 -12.74 5.34
C PRO A 288 -12.06 -11.57 6.31
N ALA A 289 -11.96 -11.87 7.60
CA ALA A 289 -11.53 -10.94 8.65
C ALA A 289 -10.03 -10.63 8.60
N ILE A 290 -9.25 -11.58 8.07
CA ILE A 290 -7.78 -11.53 8.05
C ILE A 290 -7.34 -11.72 6.60
N TYR A 291 -6.46 -10.84 6.14
CA TYR A 291 -5.81 -10.90 4.84
C TYR A 291 -4.30 -11.04 5.06
N GLY A 292 -3.71 -12.00 4.37
CA GLY A 292 -2.29 -12.31 4.49
C GLY A 292 -2.00 -13.76 4.13
N TYR A 293 -1.08 -14.35 4.89
CA TYR A 293 -0.54 -15.66 4.61
C TYR A 293 -0.86 -16.61 5.77
N ILE A 294 -1.33 -17.82 5.46
CA ILE A 294 -1.47 -18.88 6.46
C ILE A 294 -0.19 -19.70 6.41
N ASP A 295 0.56 -19.81 7.50
CA ASP A 295 1.75 -20.67 7.56
C ASP A 295 1.37 -22.11 7.22
N ALA A 296 2.06 -22.71 6.25
CA ALA A 296 1.65 -23.99 5.71
C ALA A 296 1.89 -25.17 6.65
N LYS A 297 2.62 -25.00 7.76
CA LYS A 297 2.92 -26.07 8.73
C LYS A 297 2.02 -26.04 9.96
N ASN A 298 1.76 -24.84 10.51
CA ASN A 298 1.04 -24.69 11.78
C ASN A 298 -0.31 -23.97 11.68
N GLY A 299 -0.61 -23.33 10.53
CA GLY A 299 -1.88 -22.64 10.30
C GLY A 299 -1.99 -21.28 10.96
N GLU A 300 -0.91 -20.76 11.54
CA GLU A 300 -0.88 -19.40 12.09
C GLU A 300 -0.89 -18.37 10.96
N TRP A 301 -1.62 -17.27 11.17
CA TRP A 301 -1.59 -16.14 10.24
C TRP A 301 -0.27 -15.38 10.37
N LEU A 302 0.54 -15.42 9.32
CA LEU A 302 1.74 -14.59 9.20
C LEU A 302 1.35 -13.19 8.73
N ASP A 303 1.95 -12.19 9.36
CA ASP A 303 1.57 -10.80 9.19
C ASP A 303 1.77 -10.33 7.75
N SER A 304 0.68 -9.94 7.10
CA SER A 304 0.74 -9.04 5.95
C SER A 304 0.41 -7.64 6.44
N SER A 305 1.05 -6.63 5.84
CA SER A 305 0.85 -5.21 6.19
C SER A 305 -0.58 -4.68 5.94
N TYR A 306 -1.53 -5.55 5.59
CA TYR A 306 -2.92 -5.26 5.23
C TYR A 306 -3.93 -5.87 6.21
N ARG A 307 -3.73 -5.68 7.52
CA ARG A 307 -4.78 -5.99 8.51
C ARG A 307 -5.92 -4.97 8.41
N GLN A 308 -7.15 -5.45 8.23
CA GLN A 308 -8.37 -4.65 8.40
C GLN A 308 -9.47 -5.53 8.99
N LEU A 309 -10.02 -5.15 10.16
CA LEU A 309 -11.06 -5.90 10.88
C LEU A 309 -10.60 -7.32 11.30
N ASP A 310 -9.36 -7.39 11.81
CA ASP A 310 -8.84 -8.58 12.50
C ASP A 310 -9.76 -8.93 13.68
N LYS A 311 -10.30 -10.15 13.67
CA LYS A 311 -11.29 -10.65 14.63
C LYS A 311 -10.79 -10.64 16.08
N SER A 312 -9.49 -10.74 16.29
CA SER A 312 -8.85 -10.64 17.61
C SER A 312 -8.66 -9.19 18.07
N SER A 313 -8.76 -8.23 17.16
CA SER A 313 -8.56 -6.79 17.39
C SER A 313 -9.87 -6.00 17.56
N GLU A 314 -11.03 -6.63 17.40
CA GLU A 314 -12.32 -5.96 17.53
C GLU A 314 -12.82 -5.94 18.98
N ARG A 315 -13.21 -4.75 19.45
CA ARG A 315 -13.99 -4.59 20.69
C ARG A 315 -15.34 -3.97 20.39
N THR A 316 -16.41 -4.74 20.57
CA THR A 316 -17.78 -4.24 20.49
C THR A 316 -18.08 -3.32 21.68
N ILE A 317 -18.72 -2.19 21.39
CA ILE A 317 -19.08 -1.13 22.32
C ILE A 317 -20.58 -0.89 22.15
N LEU A 318 -21.35 -1.02 23.23
CA LEU A 318 -22.77 -0.70 23.24
C LEU A 318 -22.96 0.80 23.35
N LEU A 319 -23.80 1.38 22.48
CA LEU A 319 -24.21 2.78 22.54
C LEU A 319 -25.55 2.88 23.29
N THR A 320 -25.60 3.75 24.30
CA THR A 320 -26.82 3.98 25.10
C THR A 320 -27.71 5.09 24.55
N SER A 321 -27.34 5.66 23.40
CA SER A 321 -27.95 6.89 22.88
C SER A 321 -29.41 6.76 22.46
N THR A 322 -30.15 7.82 22.75
CA THR A 322 -31.57 8.04 22.42
C THR A 322 -31.78 9.21 21.46
N GLU A 323 -30.75 10.00 21.17
CA GLU A 323 -30.81 11.21 20.34
C GLU A 323 -29.56 11.34 19.47
N GLN A 324 -29.72 11.73 18.21
CA GLN A 324 -28.62 12.06 17.32
C GLN A 324 -28.59 13.58 17.11
N LEU A 325 -27.49 14.22 17.51
CA LEU A 325 -27.25 15.61 17.20
C LEU A 325 -26.93 15.78 15.71
N SER A 326 -27.57 16.77 15.10
CA SER A 326 -27.40 17.13 13.69
C SER A 326 -27.47 18.65 13.57
N ALA A 327 -26.76 19.24 12.60
CA ALA A 327 -26.80 20.67 12.35
C ALA A 327 -27.15 20.97 10.89
N LYS A 328 -28.16 21.82 10.71
CA LYS A 328 -28.66 22.37 9.43
C LYS A 328 -28.66 23.90 9.45
N SER A 329 -28.51 24.53 10.62
CA SER A 329 -28.31 25.97 10.80
C SER A 329 -26.96 26.32 11.46
N GLU A 330 -26.59 27.61 11.46
CA GLU A 330 -25.38 28.10 12.16
C GLU A 330 -25.53 27.99 13.69
N GLU A 331 -26.75 28.14 14.22
CA GLU A 331 -27.07 28.03 15.64
C GLU A 331 -26.95 26.58 16.14
N GLU A 332 -27.48 25.61 15.39
CA GLU A 332 -27.33 24.19 15.69
C GLU A 332 -25.86 23.76 15.61
N ALA A 333 -25.13 24.27 14.60
CA ALA A 333 -23.70 24.06 14.46
C ALA A 333 -22.91 24.64 15.65
N GLN A 334 -23.30 25.82 16.16
CA GLN A 334 -22.71 26.42 17.34
C GLN A 334 -23.00 25.61 18.62
N SER A 335 -24.20 25.04 18.77
CA SER A 335 -24.51 24.14 19.89
C SER A 335 -23.60 22.91 19.88
N ILE A 336 -23.49 22.21 18.73
CA ILE A 336 -22.60 21.04 18.61
C ILE A 336 -21.14 21.38 18.99
N LEU A 337 -20.64 22.55 18.58
CA LEU A 337 -19.27 23.00 18.92
C LEU A 337 -19.10 23.27 20.42
N ALA A 338 -20.10 23.86 21.08
CA ALA A 338 -20.08 24.08 22.53
C ALA A 338 -20.23 22.76 23.31
N ASP A 339 -21.24 21.97 22.98
CA ASP A 339 -21.70 20.81 23.76
C ASP A 339 -20.78 19.58 23.61
N LEU A 340 -20.33 19.27 22.39
CA LEU A 340 -19.50 18.08 22.13
C LEU A 340 -18.01 18.35 22.11
N PHE A 341 -17.60 19.56 21.71
CA PHE A 341 -16.19 19.91 21.50
C PHE A 341 -15.66 20.93 22.52
N THR A 342 -16.52 21.49 23.37
CA THR A 342 -16.16 22.51 24.39
C THR A 342 -15.53 23.76 23.76
N VAL A 343 -15.97 24.14 22.56
CA VAL A 343 -15.44 25.29 21.80
C VAL A 343 -16.42 26.46 21.84
N ASN A 344 -16.06 27.52 22.58
CA ASN A 344 -16.75 28.79 22.50
C ASN A 344 -16.32 29.56 21.25
N THR A 345 -17.21 29.70 20.27
CA THR A 345 -16.96 30.44 19.03
C THR A 345 -17.34 31.91 19.19
N GLN A 346 -16.39 32.84 19.01
CA GLN A 346 -16.74 34.28 18.94
C GLN A 346 -17.41 34.64 17.61
N LYS A 347 -17.01 33.96 16.53
CA LYS A 347 -17.56 34.11 15.18
C LYS A 347 -17.54 32.75 14.49
N ILE A 348 -18.71 32.24 14.15
CA ILE A 348 -18.90 31.18 13.16
C ILE A 348 -19.22 31.84 11.81
N SER A 349 -18.85 31.19 10.71
CA SER A 349 -19.32 31.54 9.38
C SER A 349 -19.49 30.29 8.52
N MET A 350 -20.69 30.12 8.00
CA MET A 350 -20.97 29.18 6.92
C MET A 350 -20.24 29.64 5.65
N GLN A 351 -19.43 28.75 5.09
CA GLN A 351 -18.91 28.89 3.73
C GLN A 351 -19.79 28.07 2.78
N SER A 352 -20.12 28.65 1.62
CA SER A 352 -21.12 28.15 0.68
C SER A 352 -21.07 26.64 0.44
N SER A 353 -22.23 25.99 0.52
CA SER A 353 -22.40 24.60 0.11
C SER A 353 -21.96 24.41 -1.34
N SER A 354 -21.01 23.51 -1.55
CA SER A 354 -20.73 23.00 -2.89
C SER A 354 -21.84 22.02 -3.24
N SER A 355 -22.68 22.36 -4.22
CA SER A 355 -23.74 21.47 -4.71
C SER A 355 -23.18 20.11 -5.20
N TYR A 356 -21.91 20.09 -5.63
CA TYR A 356 -21.18 18.88 -5.98
C TYR A 356 -20.79 18.01 -4.77
N LYS A 357 -20.65 18.59 -3.58
CA LYS A 357 -20.25 17.85 -2.35
C LYS A 357 -21.43 17.40 -1.48
N LYS A 358 -22.63 17.97 -1.66
CA LYS A 358 -23.81 17.73 -0.79
C LYS A 358 -23.53 17.97 0.70
N SER A 359 -22.61 18.89 1.02
CA SER A 359 -22.19 19.22 2.38
C SER A 359 -22.23 20.73 2.65
N GLN A 360 -22.33 21.08 3.92
CA GLN A 360 -22.30 22.45 4.43
C GLN A 360 -21.08 22.59 5.34
N LYS A 361 -20.23 23.60 5.09
CA LYS A 361 -18.98 23.79 5.84
C LYS A 361 -19.05 25.07 6.67
N TYR A 362 -18.82 24.92 7.97
CA TYR A 362 -18.66 26.02 8.91
C TYR A 362 -17.18 26.19 9.24
N ASN A 363 -16.73 27.44 9.31
CA ASN A 363 -15.41 27.78 9.86
C ASN A 363 -15.63 28.73 11.04
N TRP A 364 -14.81 28.62 12.08
CA TRP A 364 -14.89 29.53 13.23
C TRP A 364 -13.52 30.02 13.65
N VAL A 365 -13.55 31.05 14.49
CA VAL A 365 -12.41 31.47 15.32
C VAL A 365 -12.84 31.42 16.79
N ASP A 366 -12.02 30.79 17.63
CA ASP A 366 -12.21 30.76 19.08
C ASP A 366 -11.74 32.08 19.73
N GLU A 367 -11.82 32.15 21.06
CA GLU A 367 -11.35 33.32 21.82
C GLU A 367 -9.82 33.53 21.76
N THR A 368 -9.05 32.48 21.47
CA THR A 368 -7.58 32.54 21.38
C THR A 368 -7.06 32.89 19.98
N GLY A 369 -7.95 33.03 18.98
CA GLY A 369 -7.60 33.31 17.59
C GLY A 369 -7.29 32.06 16.74
N LYS A 370 -7.48 30.87 17.30
CA LYS A 370 -7.37 29.58 16.59
C LYS A 370 -8.55 29.37 15.67
N ARG A 371 -8.29 28.64 14.60
CA ARG A 371 -9.27 28.30 13.58
C ARG A 371 -9.59 26.82 13.62
N GLY A 372 -10.88 26.51 13.56
CA GLY A 372 -11.38 25.18 13.27
C GLY A 372 -12.39 25.21 12.13
N SER A 373 -12.77 24.02 11.68
CA SER A 373 -13.81 23.83 10.67
C SER A 373 -14.61 22.57 10.91
N MET A 374 -15.89 22.60 10.55
CA MET A 374 -16.83 21.51 10.67
C MET A 374 -17.59 21.37 9.36
N GLU A 375 -17.80 20.15 8.89
CA GLU A 375 -18.55 19.83 7.68
C GLU A 375 -19.66 18.84 8.03
N VAL A 376 -20.89 19.14 7.59
CA VAL A 376 -22.09 18.33 7.83
C VAL A 376 -22.76 17.97 6.51
N ASP A 377 -23.50 16.88 6.47
CA ASP A 377 -24.32 16.52 5.30
C ASP A 377 -25.48 17.50 5.15
N TRP A 378 -25.68 18.03 3.95
CA TRP A 378 -26.68 19.07 3.65
C TRP A 378 -28.12 18.60 3.88
N SER A 379 -28.39 17.30 3.77
CA SER A 379 -29.74 16.73 3.85
C SER A 379 -30.07 16.19 5.25
N SER A 380 -29.16 15.40 5.82
CA SER A 380 -29.36 14.77 7.13
C SER A 380 -28.91 15.68 8.29
N GLY A 381 -27.98 16.61 8.06
CA GLY A 381 -27.33 17.40 9.10
C GLY A 381 -26.27 16.63 9.91
N GLN A 382 -25.99 15.37 9.54
CA GLN A 382 -25.04 14.52 10.25
C GLN A 382 -23.60 15.04 10.11
N LEU A 383 -22.82 14.93 11.19
CA LEU A 383 -21.42 15.35 11.21
C LEU A 383 -20.56 14.47 10.29
N LEU A 384 -19.90 15.09 9.31
CA LEU A 384 -18.99 14.43 8.36
C LEU A 384 -17.53 14.64 8.75
N GLU A 385 -17.14 15.88 9.05
CA GLU A 385 -15.77 16.23 9.41
C GLU A 385 -15.77 17.29 10.51
N TYR A 386 -14.83 17.20 11.44
CA TYR A 386 -14.47 18.26 12.38
C TYR A 386 -12.96 18.32 12.44
N PHE A 387 -12.38 19.52 12.37
CA PHE A 387 -10.95 19.76 12.52
C PHE A 387 -10.71 20.98 13.40
N TYR A 388 -9.88 20.81 14.42
CA TYR A 388 -9.44 21.87 15.32
C TYR A 388 -7.97 21.71 15.66
N LYS A 389 -7.21 22.81 15.57
CA LYS A 389 -5.76 22.76 15.74
C LYS A 389 -5.38 22.49 17.21
N PRO A 390 -4.55 21.47 17.50
CA PRO A 390 -4.04 21.24 18.86
C PRO A 390 -3.26 22.45 19.40
N GLU A 391 -3.11 22.49 20.72
CA GLU A 391 -2.07 23.32 21.33
C GLU A 391 -0.68 22.89 20.84
N THR A 392 0.24 23.84 20.70
CA THR A 392 1.66 23.52 20.45
C THR A 392 2.51 23.57 21.72
N ASN A 393 1.99 24.17 22.79
CA ASN A 393 2.67 24.36 24.07
C ASN A 393 1.94 23.55 25.14
N HIS A 394 2.42 22.34 25.42
CA HIS A 394 1.81 21.48 26.43
C HIS A 394 2.57 21.60 27.77
N THR A 395 1.87 22.09 28.80
CA THR A 395 2.31 22.05 30.20
C THR A 395 1.55 21.02 31.05
N SER A 396 0.65 20.26 30.40
CA SER A 396 -0.25 19.29 31.02
C SER A 396 0.35 17.89 31.08
N THR A 397 -0.10 17.11 32.05
CA THR A 397 0.17 15.66 32.12
C THR A 397 -0.58 14.95 30.99
N GLN A 398 0.06 14.00 30.33
CA GLN A 398 -0.53 13.22 29.24
C GLN A 398 -1.71 12.37 29.77
N ILE A 399 -2.86 12.42 29.10
CA ILE A 399 -3.98 11.52 29.38
C ILE A 399 -3.63 10.09 28.96
N ASN A 400 -4.27 9.10 29.58
CA ASN A 400 -4.05 7.71 29.21
C ASN A 400 -4.95 7.27 28.04
N LYS A 401 -4.58 6.17 27.36
CA LYS A 401 -5.31 5.63 26.22
C LYS A 401 -6.78 5.30 26.53
N ALA A 402 -7.10 4.79 27.71
CA ALA A 402 -8.47 4.43 28.07
C ALA A 402 -9.37 5.67 28.24
N GLU A 403 -8.83 6.75 28.79
CA GLU A 403 -9.49 8.05 28.88
C GLU A 403 -9.73 8.65 27.48
N ALA A 404 -8.73 8.60 26.59
CA ALA A 404 -8.89 9.02 25.21
C ALA A 404 -9.97 8.19 24.49
N GLN A 405 -9.95 6.86 24.65
CA GLN A 405 -10.95 5.98 24.06
C GLN A 405 -12.37 6.33 24.58
N GLN A 406 -12.53 6.59 25.88
CA GLN A 406 -13.82 6.97 26.45
C GLN A 406 -14.34 8.30 25.89
N LYS A 407 -13.47 9.31 25.74
CA LYS A 407 -13.80 10.59 25.07
C LYS A 407 -14.27 10.38 23.63
N ALA A 408 -13.64 9.47 22.88
CA ALA A 408 -14.06 9.13 21.52
C ALA A 408 -15.42 8.42 21.49
N ILE A 409 -15.69 7.50 22.43
CA ILE A 409 -16.98 6.82 22.55
C ILE A 409 -18.09 7.83 22.88
N THR A 410 -17.87 8.71 23.86
CA THR A 410 -18.86 9.72 24.26
C THR A 410 -19.16 10.72 23.14
N LEU A 411 -18.20 11.10 22.30
CA LEU A 411 -18.51 11.84 21.06
C LEU A 411 -19.49 11.05 20.18
N LEU A 412 -19.16 9.77 19.91
CA LEU A 412 -19.91 8.92 18.98
C LEU A 412 -21.32 8.61 19.48
N GLU A 413 -21.54 8.50 20.79
CA GLU A 413 -22.88 8.38 21.38
C GLU A 413 -23.83 9.51 20.93
N HIS A 414 -23.32 10.73 20.68
CA HIS A 414 -24.16 11.87 20.29
C HIS A 414 -24.32 12.07 18.78
N ILE A 415 -23.47 11.50 17.93
CA ILE A 415 -23.47 11.79 16.47
C ILE A 415 -23.79 10.58 15.58
N VAL A 416 -23.70 9.36 16.10
CA VAL A 416 -24.04 8.13 15.38
C VAL A 416 -25.57 8.01 15.23
N PRO A 417 -26.10 7.50 14.10
CA PRO A 417 -27.54 7.32 13.92
C PRO A 417 -28.18 6.47 15.01
N VAL A 418 -29.33 6.89 15.55
CA VAL A 418 -29.97 6.26 16.72
C VAL A 418 -30.35 4.79 16.52
N GLN A 419 -30.46 4.31 15.28
CA GLN A 419 -30.71 2.91 14.93
C GLN A 419 -29.47 2.02 15.15
N ILE A 420 -28.26 2.59 15.14
CA ILE A 420 -27.02 1.88 15.46
C ILE A 420 -26.86 1.84 16.98
N LYS A 421 -26.88 0.63 17.55
CA LYS A 421 -26.71 0.40 19.00
C LYS A 421 -25.33 -0.15 19.37
N GLU A 422 -24.51 -0.45 18.39
CA GLU A 422 -23.23 -1.13 18.56
C GLU A 422 -22.16 -0.51 17.64
N LEU A 423 -20.94 -0.35 18.15
CA LEU A 423 -19.75 -0.01 17.38
C LEU A 423 -18.67 -1.07 17.60
N ASN A 424 -17.98 -1.48 16.54
CA ASN A 424 -16.73 -2.24 16.67
C ASN A 424 -15.53 -1.30 16.56
N LEU A 425 -14.74 -1.20 17.63
CA LEU A 425 -13.42 -0.55 17.62
C LEU A 425 -12.42 -1.49 16.97
N ASP A 426 -11.78 -1.04 15.87
CA ASP A 426 -10.69 -1.75 15.19
C ASP A 426 -9.34 -1.35 15.82
N ILE A 427 -8.85 -2.16 16.76
CA ILE A 427 -7.59 -1.90 17.48
C ILE A 427 -6.38 -2.00 16.53
N SER A 428 -6.46 -2.79 15.45
CA SER A 428 -5.37 -2.93 14.47
C SER A 428 -5.09 -1.62 13.70
N LYS A 429 -6.10 -0.74 13.60
CA LYS A 429 -6.00 0.58 12.95
C LYS A 429 -5.74 1.74 13.91
N GLU A 430 -5.43 1.46 15.17
CA GLU A 430 -5.03 2.51 16.11
C GLU A 430 -3.74 3.19 15.65
N ARG A 431 -3.80 4.51 15.44
CA ARG A 431 -2.63 5.29 15.03
C ARG A 431 -2.24 6.24 16.15
N THR A 432 -1.15 5.91 16.84
CA THR A 432 -0.52 6.77 17.83
C THR A 432 0.66 7.50 17.19
N ASN A 433 0.70 8.82 17.33
CA ASN A 433 1.89 9.64 17.09
C ASN A 433 2.29 10.33 18.41
N ASN A 434 3.38 11.10 18.40
CA ASN A 434 4.01 11.62 19.62
C ASN A 434 3.10 12.52 20.50
N SER A 435 1.96 13.01 20.00
CA SER A 435 1.03 13.86 20.78
C SER A 435 -0.44 13.57 20.55
N SER A 436 -0.81 12.56 19.75
CA SER A 436 -2.22 12.23 19.49
C SER A 436 -2.43 10.76 19.16
N ILE A 437 -3.64 10.28 19.45
CA ILE A 437 -4.13 8.93 19.13
C ILE A 437 -5.34 9.04 18.22
N THR A 438 -5.44 8.17 17.22
CA THR A 438 -6.63 8.04 16.36
C THR A 438 -7.24 6.65 16.52
N PHE A 439 -8.50 6.61 16.92
CA PHE A 439 -9.32 5.39 16.98
C PHE A 439 -10.17 5.27 15.72
N THR A 440 -10.42 4.03 15.27
CA THR A 440 -11.30 3.72 14.14
C THR A 440 -12.44 2.83 14.62
N PHE A 441 -13.67 3.28 14.42
CA PHE A 441 -14.89 2.54 14.79
C PHE A 441 -15.72 2.23 13.55
N TYR A 442 -16.42 1.11 13.57
CA TYR A 442 -17.38 0.72 12.55
C TYR A 442 -18.78 0.58 13.18
N PRO A 443 -19.82 1.23 12.63
CA PRO A 443 -21.18 1.02 13.09
C PRO A 443 -21.62 -0.42 12.81
N VAL A 444 -22.30 -1.04 13.76
CA VAL A 444 -22.82 -2.41 13.65
C VAL A 444 -24.34 -2.36 13.57
N TYR A 445 -24.89 -3.05 12.58
CA TYR A 445 -26.33 -3.16 12.33
C TYR A 445 -26.70 -4.64 12.19
N GLU A 446 -27.74 -5.09 12.89
CA GLU A 446 -28.13 -6.52 12.94
C GLU A 446 -26.93 -7.48 13.21
N GLY A 447 -25.95 -7.06 14.02
CA GLY A 447 -24.74 -7.83 14.35
C GLY A 447 -23.63 -7.88 13.28
N ALA A 448 -23.77 -7.17 12.16
CA ALA A 448 -22.74 -7.07 11.12
C ALA A 448 -22.19 -5.62 11.00
N PRO A 449 -20.85 -5.41 10.89
CA PRO A 449 -20.27 -4.09 10.74
C PRO A 449 -20.52 -3.49 9.36
N VAL A 450 -20.76 -2.17 9.32
CA VAL A 450 -20.93 -1.36 8.11
C VAL A 450 -19.57 -0.78 7.71
N ILE A 451 -18.80 -1.56 6.97
CA ILE A 451 -17.38 -1.31 6.69
C ILE A 451 -17.14 -0.10 5.77
N SER A 452 -18.14 0.35 5.03
CA SER A 452 -18.09 1.56 4.20
C SER A 452 -18.33 2.86 4.97
N HIS A 453 -18.69 2.78 6.26
CA HIS A 453 -18.98 3.94 7.10
C HIS A 453 -18.13 4.00 8.38
N PRO A 454 -16.78 3.98 8.28
CA PRO A 454 -15.92 4.14 9.45
C PRO A 454 -16.08 5.53 10.08
N TYR A 455 -15.91 5.58 11.40
CA TYR A 455 -15.68 6.80 12.17
C TYR A 455 -14.24 6.82 12.67
N HIS A 456 -13.52 7.89 12.37
CA HIS A 456 -12.17 8.14 12.87
C HIS A 456 -12.23 9.30 13.86
N VAL A 457 -11.73 9.10 15.09
CA VAL A 457 -11.65 10.14 16.12
C VAL A 457 -10.21 10.30 16.54
N THR A 458 -9.64 11.49 16.34
CA THR A 458 -8.27 11.85 16.77
C THR A 458 -8.33 12.76 17.99
N ILE A 459 -7.60 12.36 19.03
CA ILE A 459 -7.53 13.05 20.32
C ILE A 459 -6.10 13.45 20.61
N ASP A 460 -5.89 14.71 20.99
CA ASP A 460 -4.63 15.19 21.55
C ASP A 460 -4.40 14.53 22.92
N MET A 461 -3.30 13.80 23.04
CA MET A 461 -2.98 13.02 24.24
C MET A 461 -2.48 13.90 25.40
N ASN A 462 -2.11 15.15 25.16
CA ASN A 462 -1.62 16.05 26.22
C ASN A 462 -2.77 16.84 26.88
N THR A 463 -3.85 17.10 26.14
CA THR A 463 -5.01 17.88 26.62
C THR A 463 -6.31 17.07 26.71
N GLY A 464 -6.38 15.90 26.06
CA GLY A 464 -7.62 15.15 25.91
C GLY A 464 -8.67 15.85 25.05
N THR A 465 -8.26 16.78 24.19
CA THR A 465 -9.13 17.50 23.25
C THR A 465 -9.31 16.68 21.98
N ILE A 466 -10.53 16.57 21.48
CA ILE A 466 -10.78 16.03 20.13
C ILE A 466 -10.29 17.06 19.11
N THR A 467 -9.35 16.67 18.26
CA THR A 467 -8.69 17.56 17.27
C THR A 467 -9.11 17.24 15.85
N ASN A 468 -9.55 16.01 15.58
CA ASN A 468 -10.10 15.62 14.30
C ASN A 468 -11.23 14.60 14.51
N TYR A 469 -12.30 14.71 13.74
CA TYR A 469 -13.24 13.63 13.50
C TYR A 469 -13.49 13.54 12.00
N GLN A 470 -13.54 12.32 11.48
CA GLN A 470 -13.94 12.03 10.11
C GLN A 470 -14.89 10.84 10.12
N GLY A 471 -16.07 11.03 9.56
CA GLY A 471 -17.07 10.00 9.38
C GLY A 471 -17.80 10.18 8.06
N SER A 472 -18.98 9.58 7.95
CA SER A 472 -19.78 9.66 6.73
C SER A 472 -21.26 9.53 7.05
N SER A 473 -22.08 10.34 6.39
CA SER A 473 -23.53 10.31 6.57
C SER A 473 -24.11 9.07 5.90
N PHE A 474 -24.93 8.35 6.64
CA PHE A 474 -25.78 7.29 6.10
C PHE A 474 -27.06 7.15 6.90
N ASP A 475 -28.04 6.55 6.24
CA ASP A 475 -29.31 6.13 6.81
C ASP A 475 -29.27 4.60 6.98
N PRO A 476 -29.28 4.06 8.21
CA PRO A 476 -29.34 2.62 8.46
C PRO A 476 -30.58 1.95 7.88
N GLU A 477 -31.68 2.66 7.62
CA GLU A 477 -32.90 2.09 7.02
C GLU A 477 -32.70 1.68 5.55
N LEU A 478 -31.64 2.18 4.90
CA LEU A 478 -31.25 1.77 3.55
C LEU A 478 -30.42 0.46 3.53
N LEU A 479 -30.04 -0.08 4.68
CA LEU A 479 -29.28 -1.34 4.76
C LEU A 479 -30.21 -2.54 4.45
N PRO A 480 -29.77 -3.50 3.60
CA PRO A 480 -30.60 -4.66 3.26
C PRO A 480 -30.74 -5.63 4.45
N LYS A 481 -31.97 -6.01 4.77
CA LYS A 481 -32.25 -6.99 5.85
C LYS A 481 -31.51 -8.32 5.63
N GLN A 482 -31.05 -8.92 6.73
CA GLN A 482 -30.43 -10.25 6.76
C GLN A 482 -31.45 -11.38 6.55
N THR A 483 -32.07 -11.42 5.37
CA THR A 483 -33.05 -12.44 4.99
C THR A 483 -32.66 -13.12 3.69
N ASN A 484 -32.88 -14.44 3.62
CA ASN A 484 -32.51 -15.31 2.49
C ASN A 484 -31.03 -15.16 2.10
N ILE A 485 -30.15 -15.18 3.10
CA ILE A 485 -28.69 -15.19 2.92
C ILE A 485 -28.13 -16.61 3.00
N LEU A 486 -26.99 -16.82 2.36
CA LEU A 486 -26.19 -18.03 2.44
C LEU A 486 -25.65 -18.26 3.86
N SER A 487 -25.33 -19.52 4.19
CA SER A 487 -24.51 -19.81 5.35
C SER A 487 -23.06 -19.35 5.15
N ILE A 488 -22.33 -19.13 6.25
CA ILE A 488 -20.89 -18.83 6.22
C ILE A 488 -20.13 -19.89 5.42
N LYS A 489 -20.48 -21.17 5.57
CA LYS A 489 -19.87 -22.28 4.84
C LYS A 489 -20.09 -22.20 3.32
N GLU A 490 -21.31 -21.92 2.88
CA GLU A 490 -21.61 -21.76 1.44
C GLU A 490 -20.87 -20.56 0.85
N ALA A 491 -20.83 -19.43 1.58
CA ALA A 491 -20.08 -18.25 1.17
C ALA A 491 -18.56 -18.49 1.14
N THR A 492 -18.03 -19.24 2.09
CA THR A 492 -16.61 -19.65 2.15
C THR A 492 -16.26 -20.53 0.94
N GLN A 493 -17.10 -21.52 0.62
CA GLN A 493 -16.90 -22.38 -0.55
C GLN A 493 -17.02 -21.60 -1.88
N ALA A 494 -17.91 -20.61 -1.97
CA ALA A 494 -17.96 -19.69 -3.10
C ALA A 494 -16.70 -18.81 -3.22
N TYR A 495 -16.15 -18.35 -2.08
CA TYR A 495 -14.88 -17.63 -2.03
C TYR A 495 -13.73 -18.51 -2.52
N ILE A 496 -13.54 -19.72 -1.95
CA ILE A 496 -12.45 -20.65 -2.33
C ILE A 496 -12.53 -21.04 -3.80
N LYS A 497 -13.73 -21.25 -4.34
CA LYS A 497 -13.93 -21.55 -5.76
C LYS A 497 -13.47 -20.41 -6.68
N THR A 498 -13.54 -19.17 -6.20
CA THR A 498 -13.11 -17.98 -6.93
C THR A 498 -11.62 -17.68 -6.70
N TYR A 499 -11.14 -17.90 -5.48
CA TYR A 499 -9.80 -17.64 -4.99
C TYR A 499 -9.20 -18.89 -4.32
N PRO A 500 -8.79 -19.89 -5.12
CA PRO A 500 -8.24 -21.12 -4.59
C PRO A 500 -6.89 -20.86 -3.94
N PHE A 501 -6.77 -21.26 -2.66
CA PHE A 501 -5.52 -21.17 -1.93
C PHE A 501 -4.51 -22.21 -2.45
N GLN A 502 -3.29 -21.75 -2.68
CA GLN A 502 -2.17 -22.49 -3.23
C GLN A 502 -0.94 -22.27 -2.34
N LEU A 503 0.00 -23.22 -2.39
CA LEU A 503 1.28 -23.07 -1.70
C LEU A 503 2.13 -22.01 -2.41
N ALA A 504 2.83 -21.20 -1.63
CA ALA A 504 3.79 -20.22 -2.09
C ALA A 504 4.92 -20.04 -1.06
N TYR A 505 6.05 -19.47 -1.49
CA TYR A 505 7.12 -19.03 -0.60
C TYR A 505 7.08 -17.52 -0.40
N ILE A 506 7.24 -17.08 0.85
CA ILE A 506 7.61 -15.71 1.20
C ILE A 506 9.09 -15.65 1.60
N LEU A 507 9.77 -14.57 1.23
CA LEU A 507 11.14 -14.32 1.62
C LEU A 507 11.19 -13.38 2.84
N PRO A 508 11.85 -13.77 3.94
CA PRO A 508 11.96 -12.92 5.12
C PRO A 508 12.82 -11.66 4.82
N THR A 509 12.58 -10.60 5.58
CA THR A 509 13.31 -9.32 5.45
C THR A 509 14.72 -9.35 6.07
N HIS A 510 15.04 -10.43 6.79
CA HIS A 510 16.32 -10.71 7.43
C HIS A 510 16.79 -12.12 7.05
N ASN A 511 18.02 -12.52 7.43
CA ASN A 511 18.71 -13.75 6.96
C ASN A 511 18.13 -15.08 7.50
N GLU A 512 16.81 -15.19 7.57
CA GLU A 512 16.05 -16.38 7.92
C GLU A 512 15.77 -17.23 6.67
N ALA A 513 15.30 -18.46 6.85
CA ALA A 513 14.91 -19.31 5.73
C ALA A 513 13.57 -18.84 5.12
N PRO A 514 13.33 -19.00 3.80
CA PRO A 514 12.03 -18.81 3.18
C PRO A 514 10.93 -19.61 3.89
N SER A 515 9.80 -18.96 4.19
CA SER A 515 8.63 -19.62 4.78
C SER A 515 7.67 -20.08 3.70
N LEU A 516 7.05 -21.24 3.93
CA LEU A 516 6.05 -21.82 3.04
C LEU A 516 4.65 -21.48 3.57
N VAL A 517 3.79 -20.95 2.72
CA VAL A 517 2.48 -20.40 3.10
C VAL A 517 1.37 -20.78 2.12
N TYR A 518 0.13 -20.69 2.57
CA TYR A 518 -1.06 -20.71 1.72
C TYR A 518 -1.54 -19.29 1.41
N THR A 519 -1.81 -19.01 0.12
CA THR A 519 -2.41 -17.75 -0.35
C THR A 519 -3.13 -17.94 -1.69
N SER A 520 -3.94 -16.96 -2.13
CA SER A 520 -4.51 -16.93 -3.48
C SER A 520 -3.53 -16.30 -4.49
N LEU A 521 -3.54 -16.79 -5.74
CA LEU A 521 -2.62 -16.35 -6.79
C LEU A 521 -3.36 -15.82 -8.03
N PRO A 522 -2.90 -14.72 -8.65
CA PRO A 522 -1.82 -13.85 -8.16
C PRO A 522 -2.24 -13.15 -6.86
N VAL A 523 -1.26 -12.75 -6.05
CA VAL A 523 -1.50 -12.10 -4.75
C VAL A 523 -2.34 -10.86 -4.99
N ASN A 524 -3.59 -10.93 -4.54
CA ASN A 524 -4.56 -9.86 -4.67
C ASN A 524 -4.87 -9.35 -3.25
N ILE A 525 -4.68 -8.04 -3.06
CA ILE A 525 -4.89 -7.33 -1.78
C ILE A 525 -6.26 -6.61 -1.74
N ASP A 526 -7.02 -6.68 -2.82
CA ASP A 526 -8.35 -6.11 -2.96
C ASP A 526 -9.40 -7.01 -2.26
N ARG A 527 -10.56 -6.42 -1.95
CA ARG A 527 -11.45 -6.93 -0.89
C ARG A 527 -12.60 -7.73 -1.48
N HIS A 528 -12.25 -8.89 -2.01
CA HIS A 528 -13.17 -9.83 -2.62
C HIS A 528 -14.30 -10.19 -1.67
N THR A 529 -15.47 -9.61 -1.92
CA THR A 529 -16.65 -9.81 -1.11
C THR A 529 -17.64 -10.69 -1.86
N ILE A 530 -18.05 -11.80 -1.25
CA ILE A 530 -19.10 -12.66 -1.78
C ILE A 530 -20.46 -12.08 -1.40
N ASP A 531 -21.32 -11.75 -2.36
CA ASP A 531 -22.68 -11.30 -2.12
C ASP A 531 -23.45 -12.35 -1.30
N ALA A 532 -23.99 -11.93 -0.15
CA ALA A 532 -24.55 -12.83 0.83
C ALA A 532 -25.84 -13.53 0.36
N LYS A 533 -26.48 -13.06 -0.71
CA LYS A 533 -27.75 -13.64 -1.22
C LYS A 533 -27.55 -14.53 -2.45
N THR A 534 -26.55 -14.24 -3.27
CA THR A 534 -26.32 -14.89 -4.56
C THR A 534 -25.08 -15.78 -4.59
N GLY A 535 -24.15 -15.63 -3.64
CA GLY A 535 -22.88 -16.36 -3.64
C GLY A 535 -21.94 -15.94 -4.78
N GLN A 536 -22.22 -14.83 -5.46
CA GLN A 536 -21.38 -14.30 -6.52
C GLN A 536 -20.36 -13.32 -5.92
N LEU A 537 -19.17 -13.28 -6.48
CA LEU A 537 -18.23 -12.21 -6.21
C LEU A 537 -18.86 -10.86 -6.58
N LEU A 538 -18.99 -9.96 -5.60
CA LEU A 538 -19.22 -8.55 -5.86
C LEU A 538 -18.01 -8.04 -6.62
N LYS A 539 -18.25 -7.43 -7.79
CA LYS A 539 -17.16 -6.86 -8.57
C LYS A 539 -16.55 -5.71 -7.80
N ASP A 540 -15.26 -5.85 -7.48
CA ASP A 540 -14.39 -4.68 -7.39
C ASP A 540 -14.50 -3.95 -8.74
N THR A 541 -14.90 -2.69 -8.66
CA THR A 541 -14.95 -1.76 -9.78
C THR A 541 -13.81 -0.76 -9.59
N ASP A 542 -12.98 -0.65 -10.63
CA ASP A 542 -11.76 0.19 -10.70
C ASP A 542 -12.07 1.67 -11.00
#